data_AF-A0A380DP64-F1
#
_entry.id   AF-A0A380DP64-F1
#
_cell.length_a   1.000
_cell.length_b   1.000
_cell.length_c   1.000
_cell.angle_alpha   90.00
_cell.angle_beta   90.00
_cell.angle_gamma   90.00
#
_symmetry.space_group_name_H-M   'P 1'
#
loop_
_entity.id
_entity.type
_entity.pdbx_description
1 polymer ?
#
loop_
_entity_poly.entity_id
_entity_poly.type
_entity_poly.pdbx_seq_one_letter_code
_entity_poly.pdbx_strand_id
1 'polypeptide(L)'
;MKKCIKTLFLSIILVVMGGWFHSAHASDSLSKSPENWMSKLDESKHLTEINIPGSHDSGSFTLTDPVKSVWAKTQDKYYLTQMKSGVRFFDIRGRASADNMISVHHGMVYLHHELGKF
;
A
#
# COMPACT_ATOMS: atom_id res chain seq x y z
N MET A 1 -40.74 41.83 -26.89
CA MET A 1 -40.01 40.74 -27.59
C MET A 1 -38.49 40.77 -27.35
N LYS A 2 -37.79 41.90 -27.55
CA LYS A 2 -36.31 41.98 -27.40
C LYS A 2 -35.75 41.70 -25.99
N LYS A 3 -36.51 42.00 -24.93
CA LYS A 3 -36.12 41.70 -23.52
C LYS A 3 -36.16 40.20 -23.21
N CYS A 4 -37.17 39.48 -23.71
CA CYS A 4 -37.35 38.03 -23.47
C CYS A 4 -36.23 37.20 -24.13
N ILE A 5 -35.77 37.61 -25.33
CA ILE A 5 -34.67 36.97 -26.05
C ILE A 5 -33.33 37.12 -25.30
N LYS A 6 -33.06 38.29 -24.70
CA LYS A 6 -31.83 38.54 -23.92
C LYS A 6 -31.79 37.69 -22.64
N THR A 7 -32.92 37.55 -21.95
CA THR A 7 -33.00 36.73 -20.74
C THR A 7 -32.81 35.24 -21.06
N LEU A 8 -33.36 34.76 -22.17
CA LEU A 8 -33.20 33.37 -22.63
C LEU A 8 -31.75 33.04 -23.02
N PHE A 9 -31.06 33.96 -23.69
CA PHE A 9 -29.63 33.81 -24.03
C PHE A 9 -28.74 33.77 -22.77
N LEU A 10 -29.02 34.62 -21.78
CA LEU A 10 -28.25 34.67 -20.54
C LEU A 10 -28.44 33.39 -19.69
N SER A 11 -29.65 32.83 -19.65
CA SER A 11 -29.91 31.55 -18.97
C SER A 11 -29.25 30.37 -19.67
N ILE A 12 -29.18 30.37 -21.01
CA ILE A 12 -28.48 29.31 -21.76
C ILE A 12 -26.98 29.36 -21.49
N ILE A 13 -26.36 30.55 -21.44
CA ILE A 13 -24.95 30.71 -21.10
C ILE A 13 -24.66 30.21 -19.67
N LEU A 14 -25.53 30.48 -18.70
CA LEU A 14 -25.37 30.01 -17.32
C LEU A 14 -25.44 28.48 -17.19
N VAL A 15 -26.37 27.84 -17.92
CA VAL A 15 -26.53 26.37 -17.95
C VAL A 15 -25.33 25.71 -18.63
N VAL A 16 -24.85 26.30 -19.74
CA VAL A 16 -23.66 25.80 -20.44
C VAL A 16 -22.43 25.94 -19.54
N MET A 17 -22.21 27.07 -18.86
CA MET A 17 -21.08 27.17 -17.93
C MET A 17 -21.17 26.20 -16.74
N GLY A 18 -22.37 25.97 -16.18
CA GLY A 18 -22.56 25.01 -15.08
C GLY A 18 -22.25 23.55 -15.44
N GLY A 19 -22.44 23.17 -16.72
CA GLY A 19 -22.13 21.82 -17.21
C GLY A 19 -20.65 21.54 -17.43
N TRP A 20 -19.80 22.57 -17.57
CA TRP A 20 -18.37 22.42 -17.88
C TRP A 20 -17.49 22.31 -16.62
N PHE A 21 -18.05 22.57 -15.42
CA PHE A 21 -17.34 22.42 -14.15
C PHE A 21 -17.53 21.06 -13.47
N HIS A 22 -18.30 20.14 -14.06
CA HIS A 22 -18.45 18.77 -13.57
C HIS A 22 -17.79 17.76 -14.52
N SER A 23 -16.50 17.94 -14.80
CA SER A 23 -15.68 16.77 -15.15
C SER A 23 -15.47 15.97 -13.86
N ALA A 24 -16.26 14.92 -13.68
CA ALA A 24 -15.97 13.90 -12.67
C ALA A 24 -14.64 13.25 -13.08
N HIS A 25 -13.52 13.74 -12.54
CA HIS A 25 -12.26 13.05 -12.63
C HIS A 25 -12.40 11.75 -11.83
N ALA A 26 -12.57 10.64 -12.53
CA ALA A 26 -12.44 9.32 -11.92
C ALA A 26 -11.01 9.21 -11.39
N SER A 27 -10.84 9.22 -10.08
CA SER A 27 -9.54 8.97 -9.45
C SER A 27 -9.17 7.50 -9.69
N ASP A 28 -7.94 7.25 -10.16
CA ASP A 28 -7.41 5.88 -10.25
C ASP A 28 -7.53 5.15 -8.91
N SER A 29 -7.73 3.82 -8.96
CA SER A 29 -7.79 3.01 -7.74
C SER A 29 -6.47 3.10 -6.95
N LEU A 30 -6.56 3.04 -5.62
CA LEU A 30 -5.38 3.10 -4.73
C LEU A 30 -4.30 2.07 -5.12
N SER A 31 -4.72 0.88 -5.58
CA SER A 31 -3.85 -0.21 -6.03
C SER A 31 -2.99 0.11 -7.25
N LYS A 32 -3.27 1.18 -8.00
CA LYS A 32 -2.43 1.62 -9.15
C LYS A 32 -1.13 2.31 -8.70
N SER A 33 -1.06 2.76 -7.45
CA SER A 33 0.12 3.42 -6.86
C SER A 33 0.32 2.86 -5.44
N PRO A 34 0.64 1.57 -5.34
CA PRO A 34 0.73 0.87 -4.05
C PRO A 34 1.91 1.36 -3.19
N GLU A 35 2.89 2.03 -3.75
CA GLU A 35 4.03 2.58 -3.03
C GLU A 35 3.64 3.68 -2.04
N ASN A 36 2.53 4.38 -2.26
CA ASN A 36 2.09 5.52 -1.45
C ASN A 36 0.60 5.50 -1.05
N TRP A 37 -0.08 4.36 -1.16
CA TRP A 37 -1.55 4.29 -1.00
C TRP A 37 -2.10 4.92 0.30
N MET A 38 -1.36 4.84 1.41
CA MET A 38 -1.76 5.44 2.69
C MET A 38 -1.83 6.97 2.64
N SER A 39 -1.03 7.64 1.80
CA SER A 39 -1.03 9.10 1.68
C SER A 39 -2.29 9.67 1.02
N LYS A 40 -3.16 8.79 0.51
CA LYS A 40 -4.41 9.15 -0.16
C LYS A 40 -5.62 8.91 0.75
N LEU A 41 -5.38 8.45 1.98
CA LEU A 41 -6.42 8.25 2.98
C LEU A 41 -6.62 9.52 3.81
N ASP A 42 -7.76 9.60 4.47
CA ASP A 42 -7.99 10.58 5.52
C ASP A 42 -7.05 10.30 6.71
N GLU A 43 -6.21 11.27 7.05
CA GLU A 43 -5.21 11.19 8.13
C GLU A 43 -5.84 11.07 9.53
N SER A 44 -7.14 11.38 9.67
CA SER A 44 -7.86 11.23 10.94
C SER A 44 -8.24 9.79 11.28
N LYS A 45 -8.15 8.85 10.32
CA LYS A 45 -8.45 7.44 10.56
C LYS A 45 -7.42 6.82 11.48
N HIS A 46 -7.88 6.09 12.50
CA HIS A 46 -7.02 5.23 13.30
C HIS A 46 -6.55 4.03 12.46
N LEU A 47 -5.34 3.53 12.71
CA LEU A 47 -4.78 2.37 11.99
C LEU A 47 -5.70 1.13 12.05
N THR A 48 -6.45 0.97 13.14
CA THR A 48 -7.43 -0.11 13.35
C THR A 48 -8.61 -0.05 12.39
N GLU A 49 -8.86 1.10 11.75
CA GLU A 49 -9.96 1.32 10.80
C GLU A 49 -9.50 1.18 9.33
N ILE A 50 -8.22 0.93 9.11
CA ILE A 50 -7.61 0.83 7.79
C ILE A 50 -7.44 -0.66 7.45
N ASN A 51 -7.87 -1.05 6.25
CA ASN A 51 -7.59 -2.38 5.71
C ASN A 51 -6.12 -2.42 5.25
N ILE A 52 -5.23 -2.95 6.09
CA ILE A 52 -3.79 -2.96 5.86
C ILE A 52 -3.33 -4.33 5.35
N PRO A 53 -2.73 -4.43 4.15
CA PRO A 53 -2.07 -5.66 3.71
C PRO A 53 -0.80 -5.90 4.52
N GLY A 54 -0.64 -7.14 4.98
CA GLY A 54 0.54 -7.63 5.69
C GLY A 54 1.19 -8.83 5.00
N SER A 55 2.41 -9.14 5.40
CA SER A 55 3.12 -10.36 4.96
C SER A 55 3.48 -11.25 6.15
N HIS A 56 3.16 -12.54 6.05
CA HIS A 56 3.46 -13.57 7.05
C HIS A 56 4.91 -14.05 6.91
N ASP A 57 5.65 -14.16 8.02
CA ASP A 57 7.09 -14.46 8.06
C ASP A 57 7.87 -13.65 7.00
N SER A 58 7.78 -12.32 7.09
CA SER A 58 8.12 -11.39 6.01
C SER A 58 9.55 -11.56 5.48
N GLY A 59 10.48 -12.01 6.33
CA GLY A 59 11.90 -12.18 6.03
C GLY A 59 12.30 -13.46 5.32
N SER A 60 11.37 -14.37 5.02
CA SER A 60 11.69 -15.69 4.46
C SER A 60 12.14 -15.68 2.99
N PHE A 61 12.13 -14.51 2.33
CA PHE A 61 12.53 -14.34 0.93
C PHE A 61 13.96 -14.80 0.62
N THR A 62 14.83 -14.85 1.62
CA THR A 62 16.24 -15.27 1.47
C THR A 62 16.41 -16.77 1.24
N LEU A 63 15.40 -17.59 1.55
CA LEU A 63 15.50 -19.05 1.42
C LEU A 63 15.55 -19.47 -0.05
N THR A 64 16.57 -20.26 -0.40
CA THR A 64 16.78 -20.80 -1.76
C THR A 64 16.81 -22.32 -1.79
N ASP A 65 17.04 -22.98 -0.64
CA ASP A 65 16.99 -24.43 -0.52
C ASP A 65 15.57 -24.93 -0.85
N PRO A 66 15.40 -25.79 -1.87
CA PRO A 66 14.08 -26.17 -2.35
C PRO A 66 13.30 -27.02 -1.33
N VAL A 67 13.98 -27.86 -0.54
CA VAL A 67 13.32 -28.74 0.44
C VAL A 67 12.87 -27.94 1.66
N LYS A 68 13.73 -27.05 2.17
CA LYS A 68 13.34 -26.14 3.27
C LYS A 68 12.27 -25.15 2.84
N SER A 69 12.32 -24.67 1.60
CA SER A 69 11.35 -23.70 1.10
C SER A 69 9.93 -24.25 1.03
N VAL A 70 9.73 -25.57 0.95
CA VAL A 70 8.39 -26.19 0.99
C VAL A 70 7.62 -25.83 2.25
N TRP A 71 8.30 -25.65 3.39
CA TRP A 71 7.65 -25.42 4.68
C TRP A 71 8.08 -24.14 5.39
N ALA A 72 9.29 -23.62 5.12
CA ALA A 72 9.82 -22.43 5.79
C ALA A 72 9.75 -21.15 4.96
N LYS A 73 9.55 -21.24 3.63
CA LYS A 73 9.49 -20.06 2.76
C LYS A 73 8.05 -19.63 2.54
N THR A 74 7.77 -18.38 2.88
CA THR A 74 6.43 -17.77 2.81
C THR A 74 6.41 -16.54 1.90
N GLN A 75 7.56 -15.94 1.62
CA GLN A 75 7.71 -14.77 0.76
C GLN A 75 8.78 -14.98 -0.30
N ASP A 76 8.63 -14.30 -1.43
CA ASP A 76 9.57 -14.31 -2.56
C ASP A 76 10.16 -12.91 -2.86
N LYS A 77 9.64 -11.85 -2.23
CA LYS A 77 10.03 -10.46 -2.44
C LYS A 77 10.79 -9.91 -1.24
N TYR A 78 11.87 -9.18 -1.48
CA TYR A 78 12.60 -8.42 -0.45
C TYR A 78 11.71 -7.37 0.23
N TYR A 79 12.07 -6.94 1.44
CA TYR A 79 11.30 -5.96 2.23
C TYR A 79 10.92 -4.71 1.43
N LEU A 80 11.88 -4.04 0.77
CA LEU A 80 11.61 -2.84 -0.02
C LEU A 80 10.65 -3.10 -1.18
N THR A 81 10.70 -4.29 -1.80
CA THR A 81 9.75 -4.68 -2.85
C THR A 81 8.36 -4.94 -2.27
N GLN A 82 8.26 -5.54 -1.07
CA GLN A 82 6.98 -5.69 -0.36
C GLN A 82 6.37 -4.31 -0.04
N MET A 83 7.18 -3.35 0.44
CA MET A 83 6.75 -1.97 0.72
C MET A 83 6.26 -1.26 -0.54
N LYS A 84 7.01 -1.34 -1.65
CA LYS A 84 6.60 -0.81 -2.96
C LYS A 84 5.34 -1.50 -3.48
N SER A 85 5.09 -2.74 -3.08
CA SER A 85 3.86 -3.49 -3.40
C SER A 85 2.70 -3.17 -2.46
N GLY A 86 2.87 -2.24 -1.51
CA GLY A 86 1.81 -1.76 -0.63
C GLY A 86 1.74 -2.41 0.75
N VAL A 87 2.59 -3.41 1.06
CA VAL A 87 2.65 -4.04 2.40
C VAL A 87 3.03 -3.01 3.46
N ARG A 88 2.30 -2.98 4.58
CA ARG A 88 2.58 -2.08 5.72
C ARG A 88 2.54 -2.77 7.09
N PHE A 89 2.14 -4.03 7.14
CA PHE A 89 2.27 -4.88 8.33
C PHE A 89 3.29 -5.99 8.04
N PHE A 90 4.34 -6.08 8.86
CA PHE A 90 5.42 -7.07 8.70
C PHE A 90 5.44 -8.00 9.91
N ASP A 91 5.23 -9.30 9.67
CA ASP A 91 5.40 -10.35 10.67
C ASP A 91 6.89 -10.73 10.74
N ILE A 92 7.59 -10.17 11.72
CA ILE A 92 9.01 -10.44 11.97
C ILE A 92 9.15 -11.36 13.18
N ARG A 93 9.68 -12.56 12.94
CA ARG A 93 9.98 -13.53 13.99
C ARG A 93 11.48 -13.61 14.19
N GLY A 94 11.92 -13.50 15.44
CA GLY A 94 13.33 -13.33 15.79
C GLY A 94 13.83 -14.37 16.79
N ARG A 95 15.14 -14.54 16.81
CA ARG A 95 15.90 -15.28 17.83
C ARG A 95 17.03 -14.40 18.32
N ALA A 96 17.19 -14.26 19.63
CA ALA A 96 18.39 -13.66 20.21
C ALA A 96 19.61 -14.53 19.84
N SER A 97 20.52 -13.98 19.05
CA SER A 97 21.73 -14.66 18.54
C SER A 97 23.02 -14.14 19.18
N ALA A 98 22.95 -12.98 19.83
CA ALA A 98 23.92 -12.44 20.77
C ALA A 98 23.20 -11.46 21.72
N ASP A 99 23.88 -10.97 22.75
CA ASP A 99 23.32 -10.04 23.76
C ASP A 99 22.72 -8.77 23.14
N ASN A 100 23.22 -8.34 21.98
CA ASN A 100 22.79 -7.15 21.25
C ASN A 100 22.27 -7.45 19.84
N MET A 101 21.90 -8.71 19.54
CA MET A 101 21.56 -9.11 18.18
C MET A 101 20.34 -10.04 18.13
N ILE A 102 19.40 -9.70 17.25
CA ILE A 102 18.25 -10.53 16.90
C ILE A 102 18.40 -10.95 15.44
N SER A 103 18.55 -12.25 15.21
CA SER A 103 18.53 -12.86 13.89
C SER A 103 17.09 -13.20 13.49
N VAL A 104 16.69 -12.92 12.26
CA VAL A 104 15.34 -13.22 11.76
C VAL A 104 15.22 -14.72 11.45
N HIS A 105 14.12 -15.34 11.85
CA HIS A 105 13.93 -16.79 11.84
C HIS A 105 12.51 -17.20 11.39
N HIS A 106 12.40 -18.41 10.85
CA HIS A 106 11.15 -19.18 10.78
C HIS A 106 11.32 -20.44 11.64
N GLY A 107 10.79 -20.42 12.87
CA GLY A 107 11.07 -21.47 13.85
C GLY A 107 12.57 -21.66 14.07
N MET A 108 13.09 -22.85 13.76
CA MET A 108 14.53 -23.15 13.87
C MET A 108 15.37 -22.67 12.67
N VAL A 109 14.74 -22.20 11.60
CA VAL A 109 15.42 -21.83 10.34
C VAL A 109 15.87 -20.38 10.40
N TYR A 110 17.18 -20.16 10.37
CA TYR A 110 17.75 -18.82 10.21
C TYR A 110 17.48 -18.27 8.80
N LEU A 111 16.96 -17.05 8.69
CA LEU A 111 16.60 -16.39 7.43
C LEU A 111 17.73 -15.48 6.88
N HIS A 112 18.97 -15.73 7.28
CA HIS A 112 20.16 -15.13 6.67
C HIS A 112 20.31 -13.60 6.83
N HIS A 113 19.62 -12.99 7.79
CA HIS A 113 19.84 -11.60 8.17
C HIS A 113 19.38 -11.30 9.61
N GLU A 114 19.88 -10.19 10.14
CA GLU A 114 19.49 -9.65 11.44
C GLU A 114 18.39 -8.59 11.31
N LEU A 115 17.68 -8.32 12.40
CA LEU A 115 16.59 -7.33 12.44
C LEU A 115 17.02 -5.93 11.94
N GLY A 116 18.26 -5.54 12.20
CA GLY A 116 18.81 -4.23 11.81
C GLY A 116 19.46 -4.18 10.42
N LYS A 117 19.47 -5.28 9.66
CA LYS A 117 20.05 -5.33 8.31
C LYS A 117 18.96 -5.56 7.28
N PHE A 118 18.64 -4.52 6.51
CA PHE A 118 17.69 -4.54 5.40
C PHE A 118 18.13 -3.61 4.27
#